data_AF-A0A4Y6Q121-F1
#
_entry.id   AF-A0A4Y6Q121-F1
#
_cell.length_a   1.000
_cell.length_b   1.000
_cell.length_c   1.000
_cell.angle_alpha   90.00
_cell.angle_beta   90.00
_cell.angle_gamma   90.00
#
_symmetry.space_group_name_H-M   'P 1'
#
loop_
_entity.id
_entity.type
_entity.pdbx_description
1 polymer ?
#
loop_
_entity_poly.entity_id
_entity_poly.type
_entity_poly.pdbx_seq_one_letter_code
_entity_poly.pdbx_strand_id
1 'polypeptide(L)'
;MHESLKSIGRHMFDFSKHLIEVEWLATVPCYERDRLAITAVRFAHAGEILIKSCIAKEHPLLIFSKLPKPQHAEGDLLDLPALFEQGRTHNYSQLPNVLWAATGFELERRDVYDDFGKLRNAIQHFGIPDYSFDEYMDSVDDYYVHVLRPLAREFWNDSFSLPTRKTTDLDYVPE
;
A
#
# COMPACT_ATOMS: atom_id res chain seq x y z
N MET A 1 15.91 -17.36 -11.48
CA MET A 1 14.55 -16.92 -11.12
C MET A 1 13.59 -17.38 -12.22
N HIS A 2 12.48 -18.02 -11.85
CA HIS A 2 11.47 -18.49 -12.82
C HIS A 2 10.87 -17.31 -13.59
N GLU A 3 10.62 -17.45 -14.89
CA GLU A 3 10.24 -16.34 -15.79
C GLU A 3 8.96 -15.64 -15.32
N SER A 4 8.01 -16.41 -14.79
CA SER A 4 6.74 -15.89 -14.26
C SER A 4 6.89 -14.94 -13.06
N LEU A 5 8.05 -14.94 -12.39
CA LEU A 5 8.30 -14.05 -11.25
C LEU A 5 8.76 -12.65 -11.68
N LYS A 6 9.35 -12.51 -12.87
CA LYS A 6 9.99 -11.25 -13.31
C LYS A 6 9.01 -10.08 -13.42
N SER A 7 7.76 -10.32 -13.79
CA SER A 7 6.76 -9.26 -13.98
C SER A 7 5.90 -8.97 -12.74
N ILE A 8 6.04 -9.77 -11.67
CA ILE A 8 5.17 -9.67 -10.49
C ILE A 8 5.24 -8.29 -9.84
N GLY A 9 6.45 -7.74 -9.66
CA GLY A 9 6.60 -6.40 -9.11
C GLY A 9 5.79 -5.36 -9.89
N ARG A 10 5.80 -5.44 -11.22
CA ARG A 10 5.04 -4.51 -12.05
C ARG A 10 3.53 -4.71 -11.92
N HIS A 11 3.05 -5.95 -11.94
CA HIS A 11 1.62 -6.22 -11.73
C HIS A 11 1.11 -5.72 -10.38
N MET A 12 1.92 -5.87 -9.32
CA MET A 12 1.60 -5.35 -7.98
C MET A 12 1.51 -3.82 -7.98
N PHE A 13 2.48 -3.15 -8.63
CA PHE A 13 2.46 -1.70 -8.77
C PHE A 13 1.18 -1.23 -9.50
N ASP A 14 0.88 -1.79 -10.67
CA ASP A 14 -0.27 -1.39 -11.47
C ASP A 14 -1.60 -1.60 -10.71
N PHE A 15 -1.72 -2.70 -9.96
CA PHE A 15 -2.89 -2.94 -9.10
C PHE A 15 -2.99 -1.92 -7.95
N SER A 16 -1.88 -1.64 -7.25
CA SER A 16 -1.86 -0.65 -6.17
C SER A 16 -2.22 0.75 -6.66
N LYS A 17 -1.72 1.13 -7.84
CA LYS A 17 -2.02 2.40 -8.50
C LYS A 17 -3.50 2.52 -8.79
N HIS A 18 -4.09 1.52 -9.42
CA HIS A 18 -5.51 1.54 -9.73
C HIS A 18 -6.39 1.60 -8.47
N LEU A 19 -6.01 0.87 -7.41
CA LEU A 19 -6.71 0.92 -6.14
C LEU A 19 -6.66 2.33 -5.52
N ILE A 20 -5.48 2.98 -5.51
CA ILE A 20 -5.32 4.36 -5.03
C ILE A 20 -6.20 5.32 -5.83
N GLU A 21 -6.22 5.20 -7.16
CA GLU A 21 -6.97 6.09 -8.04
C GLU A 21 -8.48 5.95 -7.88
N VAL A 22 -8.99 4.73 -7.81
CA VAL A 22 -10.42 4.46 -7.61
C VAL A 22 -10.87 4.96 -6.24
N GLU A 23 -10.10 4.71 -5.19
CA GLU A 23 -10.47 5.13 -3.84
C GLU A 23 -10.45 6.65 -3.68
N TRP A 24 -9.45 7.33 -4.26
CA TRP A 24 -9.38 8.80 -4.25
C TRP A 24 -10.62 9.42 -4.90
N LEU A 25 -11.01 8.94 -6.08
CA LEU A 25 -12.21 9.43 -6.77
C LEU A 25 -13.49 9.16 -5.97
N ALA A 26 -13.55 8.06 -5.24
CA ALA A 26 -14.68 7.72 -4.38
C ALA A 26 -14.76 8.58 -3.11
N THR A 27 -13.65 9.20 -2.67
CA THR A 27 -13.60 10.03 -1.45
C THR A 27 -14.11 11.45 -1.69
N VAL A 28 -13.82 12.04 -2.86
CA VAL A 28 -14.12 13.45 -3.18
C VAL A 28 -15.60 13.85 -2.97
N PRO A 29 -16.62 13.02 -3.31
CA PRO A 29 -18.02 13.41 -3.11
C PRO A 29 -18.65 12.92 -1.79
N CYS A 30 -17.90 12.26 -0.90
CA CYS A 30 -18.51 11.48 0.19
C CYS A 30 -18.12 11.96 1.60
N TYR A 31 -19.11 12.44 2.35
CA TYR A 31 -19.00 12.80 3.77
C TYR A 31 -19.45 11.67 4.72
N GLU A 32 -19.77 10.48 4.20
CA GLU A 32 -20.21 9.36 5.02
C GLU A 32 -19.02 8.74 5.77
N ARG A 33 -19.09 8.73 7.10
CA ARG A 33 -18.02 8.23 7.98
C ARG A 33 -17.57 6.80 7.64
N ASP A 34 -18.53 5.93 7.30
CA ASP A 34 -18.27 4.55 6.92
C ASP A 34 -17.45 4.44 5.63
N ARG A 35 -17.70 5.30 4.66
CA ARG A 35 -16.93 5.31 3.41
C ARG A 35 -15.52 5.80 3.61
N LEU A 36 -15.32 6.84 4.41
CA LEU A 36 -13.99 7.35 4.76
C LEU A 36 -13.16 6.28 5.46
N ALA A 37 -13.78 5.52 6.38
CA ALA A 37 -13.11 4.42 7.03
C ALA A 37 -12.72 3.30 6.05
N ILE A 38 -13.59 2.95 5.10
CA ILE A 38 -13.28 1.99 4.03
C ILE A 38 -12.13 2.52 3.17
N THR A 39 -12.15 3.79 2.80
CA THR A 39 -11.08 4.44 2.03
C THR A 39 -9.76 4.35 2.77
N ALA A 40 -9.70 4.68 4.07
CA ALA A 40 -8.47 4.58 4.85
C ALA A 40 -7.90 3.15 4.87
N VAL A 41 -8.75 2.14 5.07
CA VAL A 41 -8.34 0.73 5.02
C VAL A 41 -7.82 0.33 3.63
N ARG A 42 -8.48 0.78 2.56
CA ARG A 42 -8.08 0.46 1.18
C ARG A 42 -6.80 1.20 0.76
N PHE A 43 -6.61 2.44 1.19
CA PHE A 43 -5.35 3.17 1.00
C PHE A 43 -4.19 2.47 1.71
N ALA A 44 -4.40 1.99 2.94
CA ALA A 44 -3.37 1.26 3.67
C ALA A 44 -3.01 -0.04 2.94
N HIS A 45 -4.02 -0.77 2.44
CA HIS A 45 -3.81 -1.97 1.63
C HIS A 45 -3.06 -1.69 0.33
N ALA A 46 -3.43 -0.63 -0.38
CA ALA A 46 -2.74 -0.22 -1.61
C ALA A 46 -1.28 0.14 -1.33
N GLY A 47 -1.01 0.84 -0.23
CA GLY A 47 0.35 1.15 0.21
C GLY A 47 1.18 -0.09 0.57
N GLU A 48 0.55 -1.08 1.21
CA GLU A 48 1.21 -2.37 1.46
C GLU A 48 1.59 -3.07 0.15
N ILE A 49 0.70 -3.10 -0.84
CA ILE A 49 0.99 -3.69 -2.16
C ILE A 49 2.07 -2.88 -2.88
N LEU A 50 2.01 -1.54 -2.82
CA LEU A 50 2.99 -0.66 -3.43
C LEU A 50 4.39 -0.88 -2.86
N ILE A 51 4.55 -0.92 -1.54
CA ILE A 51 5.87 -1.16 -0.92
C ILE A 51 6.38 -2.56 -1.29
N LYS A 52 5.50 -3.58 -1.27
CA LYS A 52 5.86 -4.92 -1.74
C LYS A 52 6.26 -4.93 -3.22
N SER A 53 5.66 -4.08 -4.06
CA SER A 53 6.06 -3.94 -5.46
C SER A 53 7.48 -3.40 -5.58
N CYS A 54 7.85 -2.39 -4.77
CA CYS A 54 9.20 -1.83 -4.71
C CYS A 54 10.22 -2.89 -4.29
N ILE A 55 9.93 -3.67 -3.25
CA ILE A 55 10.77 -4.80 -2.80
C ILE A 55 10.88 -5.89 -3.88
N ALA A 56 9.76 -6.24 -4.52
CA ALA A 56 9.72 -7.25 -5.57
C ALA A 56 10.46 -6.84 -6.84
N LYS A 57 10.67 -5.54 -7.06
CA LYS A 57 11.49 -5.02 -8.15
C LYS A 57 12.96 -5.44 -8.01
N GLU A 58 13.47 -5.51 -6.78
CA GLU A 58 14.80 -6.05 -6.49
C GLU A 58 14.81 -7.57 -6.65
N HIS A 59 13.91 -8.25 -5.93
CA HIS A 59 13.71 -9.68 -6.09
C HIS A 59 12.33 -10.12 -5.55
N PRO A 60 11.46 -10.77 -6.36
CA PRO A 60 10.09 -11.12 -5.99
C PRO A 60 9.95 -11.95 -4.72
N LEU A 61 10.91 -12.83 -4.41
CA LEU A 61 10.84 -13.65 -3.20
C LEU A 61 11.09 -12.87 -1.90
N LEU A 62 11.61 -11.64 -1.96
CA LEU A 62 11.88 -10.83 -0.76
C LEU A 62 10.61 -10.29 -0.09
N ILE A 63 9.46 -10.36 -0.76
CA ILE A 63 8.18 -9.98 -0.14
C ILE A 63 7.68 -11.04 0.86
N PHE A 64 8.29 -12.24 0.87
CA PHE A 64 7.88 -13.35 1.71
C PHE A 64 8.64 -13.39 3.04
N SER A 65 7.90 -13.33 4.14
CA SER A 65 8.40 -13.58 5.50
C SER A 65 8.63 -15.07 5.77
N LYS A 66 7.93 -15.93 5.03
CA LYS A 66 8.10 -17.39 5.07
C LYS A 66 7.87 -17.99 3.70
N LEU A 67 8.90 -18.63 3.16
CA LEU A 67 8.82 -19.40 1.92
C LEU A 67 8.24 -20.80 2.20
N PRO A 68 7.56 -21.41 1.21
CA PRO A 68 7.16 -22.81 1.26
C PRO A 68 8.36 -23.72 1.51
N LYS A 69 8.14 -24.84 2.22
CA LYS A 69 9.18 -25.87 2.32
C LYS A 69 9.30 -26.58 0.97
N PRO A 70 10.50 -26.95 0.51
CA PRO A 70 10.66 -27.79 -0.67
C PRO A 70 9.90 -29.10 -0.46
N GLN A 71 8.96 -29.43 -1.34
CA GLN A 71 8.11 -30.62 -1.16
C GLN A 71 8.62 -31.86 -1.91
N HIS A 72 9.52 -31.76 -2.91
CA HIS A 72 10.07 -32.91 -3.62
C HIS A 72 11.56 -32.79 -4.03
N ALA A 73 12.11 -33.92 -4.48
CA ALA A 73 13.52 -34.32 -4.62
C ALA A 73 14.46 -33.32 -5.32
N GLU A 74 15.76 -33.48 -5.07
CA GLU A 74 16.88 -32.69 -5.60
C GLU A 74 16.65 -32.14 -7.03
N GLY A 75 16.56 -30.81 -7.16
CA GLY A 75 16.67 -30.12 -8.45
C GLY A 75 15.52 -29.18 -8.83
N ASP A 76 14.33 -29.30 -8.22
CA ASP A 76 13.19 -28.44 -8.58
C ASP A 76 13.29 -27.04 -7.95
N LEU A 77 13.17 -26.02 -8.79
CA LEU A 77 13.05 -24.62 -8.37
C LEU A 77 11.68 -24.36 -7.74
N LEU A 78 11.61 -23.37 -6.85
CA LEU A 78 10.37 -22.93 -6.24
C LEU A 78 9.37 -22.45 -7.31
N ASP A 79 8.23 -23.14 -7.42
CA ASP A 79 7.15 -22.81 -8.35
C ASP A 79 6.08 -21.89 -7.71
N LEU A 80 5.40 -21.12 -8.56
CA LEU A 80 4.36 -20.15 -8.21
C LEU A 80 3.16 -20.74 -7.43
N PRO A 81 2.60 -21.91 -7.78
CA PRO A 81 1.50 -22.50 -7.04
C PRO A 81 1.84 -22.73 -5.56
N ALA A 82 3.06 -23.20 -5.27
CA ALA A 82 3.51 -23.38 -3.89
C ALA A 82 3.59 -22.05 -3.13
N LEU A 83 4.01 -20.96 -3.81
CA LEU A 83 4.02 -19.61 -3.24
C LEU A 83 2.60 -19.11 -2.94
N PHE A 84 1.63 -19.37 -3.81
CA PHE A 84 0.24 -18.97 -3.60
C PHE A 84 -0.43 -19.72 -2.45
N GLU A 85 -0.14 -21.01 -2.28
CA GLU A 85 -0.77 -21.83 -1.24
C GLU A 85 -0.13 -21.66 0.15
N GLN A 86 1.19 -21.55 0.21
CA GLN A 86 1.93 -21.67 1.47
C GLN A 86 2.82 -20.46 1.79
N GLY A 87 3.03 -19.57 0.82
CA GLY A 87 3.81 -18.37 1.01
C GLY A 87 3.14 -17.42 1.99
N ARG A 88 3.91 -16.86 2.92
CA ARG A 88 3.46 -15.78 3.79
C ARG A 88 4.26 -14.53 3.50
N THR A 89 3.58 -13.43 3.22
CA THR A 89 4.24 -12.15 2.97
C THR A 89 4.50 -11.38 4.26
N HIS A 90 5.38 -10.38 4.20
CA HIS A 90 5.56 -9.45 5.31
C HIS A 90 4.28 -8.66 5.57
N ASN A 91 3.95 -8.46 6.85
CA ASN A 91 2.81 -7.65 7.26
C ASN A 91 3.16 -6.16 7.21
N TYR A 92 2.15 -5.29 7.12
CA TYR A 92 2.27 -3.82 7.09
C TYR A 92 3.41 -3.25 7.96
N SER A 93 3.39 -3.50 9.28
CA SER A 93 4.39 -2.94 10.22
C SER A 93 5.85 -3.36 9.96
N GLN A 94 6.07 -4.44 9.22
CA GLN A 94 7.40 -4.93 8.87
C GLN A 94 7.95 -4.27 7.59
N LEU A 95 7.07 -3.77 6.73
CA LEU A 95 7.42 -3.35 5.37
C LEU A 95 8.44 -2.21 5.31
N PRO A 96 8.41 -1.16 6.16
CA PRO A 96 9.44 -0.12 6.12
C PRO A 96 10.85 -0.67 6.33
N ASN A 97 11.01 -1.63 7.25
CA ASN A 97 12.32 -2.24 7.52
C ASN A 97 12.77 -3.14 6.37
N VAL A 98 11.84 -3.90 5.77
CA VAL A 98 12.15 -4.78 4.64
C VAL A 98 12.48 -3.97 3.40
N LEU A 99 11.75 -2.87 3.14
CA LEU A 99 12.03 -1.94 2.06
C LEU A 99 13.46 -1.40 2.16
N TRP A 100 13.82 -0.86 3.33
CA TRP A 100 15.17 -0.38 3.59
C TRP A 100 16.22 -1.48 3.38
N ALA A 101 16.01 -2.66 3.97
CA ALA A 101 16.98 -3.75 3.87
C ALA A 101 17.17 -4.26 2.44
N ALA A 102 16.10 -4.25 1.62
CA ALA A 102 16.14 -4.74 0.24
C ALA A 102 16.64 -3.69 -0.76
N THR A 103 16.34 -2.41 -0.56
CA THR A 103 16.51 -1.35 -1.57
C THR A 103 17.46 -0.23 -1.13
N GLY A 104 17.76 -0.13 0.16
CA GLY A 104 18.43 1.04 0.76
C GLY A 104 17.51 2.26 0.95
N PHE A 105 16.25 2.21 0.50
CA PHE A 105 15.31 3.33 0.61
C PHE A 105 14.69 3.39 2.01
N GLU A 106 14.86 4.54 2.69
CA GLU A 106 14.20 4.84 3.95
C GLU A 106 13.01 5.77 3.73
N LEU A 107 11.87 5.47 4.37
CA LEU A 107 10.72 6.38 4.37
C LEU A 107 11.07 7.63 5.21
N GLU A 108 11.19 8.79 4.56
CA GLU A 108 11.48 10.07 5.24
C GLU A 108 10.45 10.39 6.35
N ARG A 109 9.17 10.14 6.06
CA ARG A 109 8.05 10.33 6.99
C ARG A 109 7.50 9.01 7.47
N ARG A 110 8.35 8.23 8.13
CA ARG A 110 7.95 6.95 8.74
C ARG A 110 6.86 7.09 9.80
N ASP A 111 6.86 8.21 10.52
CA ASP A 111 5.80 8.58 11.46
C ASP A 111 4.41 8.55 10.79
N VAL A 112 4.29 9.12 9.59
CA VAL A 112 3.04 9.12 8.81
C VAL A 112 2.62 7.71 8.42
N TYR A 113 3.56 6.86 8.03
CA TYR A 113 3.28 5.44 7.73
C TYR A 113 2.74 4.71 8.97
N ASP A 114 3.40 4.87 10.11
CA ASP A 114 3.05 4.19 11.34
C ASP A 114 1.69 4.70 11.88
N ASP A 115 1.43 6.00 11.81
CA ASP A 115 0.16 6.60 12.23
C ASP A 115 -1.01 6.17 11.33
N PHE A 116 -0.80 6.12 10.01
CA PHE A 116 -1.81 5.58 9.10
C PHE A 116 -2.07 4.09 9.35
N GLY A 117 -1.03 3.33 9.69
CA GLY A 117 -1.16 1.94 10.15
C GLY A 117 -2.00 1.81 11.44
N LYS A 118 -1.86 2.73 12.39
CA LYS A 118 -2.70 2.77 13.60
C LYS A 118 -4.16 3.05 13.26
N LEU A 119 -4.44 4.02 12.38
CA LEU A 119 -5.79 4.33 11.90
C LEU A 119 -6.44 3.10 11.26
N ARG A 120 -5.73 2.44 10.33
CA ARG A 120 -6.17 1.19 9.70
C ARG A 120 -6.49 0.12 10.75
N ASN A 121 -5.61 -0.09 11.73
CA ASN A 121 -5.81 -1.09 12.77
C ASN A 121 -6.99 -0.77 13.70
N ALA A 122 -7.18 0.51 14.03
CA ALA A 122 -8.33 0.96 14.80
C ALA A 122 -9.63 0.59 14.08
N ILE A 123 -9.74 0.94 12.79
CA ILE A 123 -10.90 0.62 11.94
C ILE A 123 -11.13 -0.90 11.86
N GLN A 124 -10.07 -1.67 11.60
CA GLN A 124 -10.19 -3.11 11.39
C GLN A 124 -10.63 -3.90 12.62
N HIS A 125 -10.19 -3.49 13.80
CA HIS A 125 -10.34 -4.27 15.03
C HIS A 125 -11.40 -3.72 15.98
N PHE A 126 -11.66 -2.41 15.92
CA PHE A 126 -12.53 -1.72 16.86
C PHE A 126 -13.64 -0.92 16.17
N GLY A 127 -13.67 -0.90 14.84
CA GLY A 127 -14.59 -0.08 14.08
C GLY A 127 -14.12 1.37 13.96
N ILE A 128 -15.00 2.23 13.48
CA ILE A 128 -14.67 3.58 13.03
C ILE A 128 -14.36 4.48 14.23
N PRO A 129 -13.11 4.97 14.38
CA PRO A 129 -12.78 5.90 15.46
C PRO A 129 -13.57 7.22 15.33
N ASP A 130 -13.71 7.94 16.44
CA ASP A 130 -14.42 9.22 16.45
C ASP A 130 -13.55 10.36 15.93
N TYR A 131 -13.24 10.28 14.63
CA TYR A 131 -12.49 11.29 13.89
C TYR A 131 -13.48 12.15 13.10
N SER A 132 -13.18 13.43 13.01
CA SER A 132 -13.83 14.37 12.09
C SER A 132 -13.48 14.04 10.64
N PHE A 133 -14.28 14.56 9.71
CA PHE A 133 -14.03 14.45 8.27
C PHE A 133 -12.62 14.93 7.90
N ASP A 134 -12.21 16.08 8.44
CA ASP A 134 -10.91 16.66 8.13
C ASP A 134 -9.76 15.84 8.71
N GLU A 135 -9.86 15.30 9.93
CA GLU A 135 -8.83 14.41 10.48
C GLU A 135 -8.62 13.14 9.64
N TYR A 136 -9.70 12.56 9.10
CA TYR A 136 -9.61 11.42 8.18
C TYR A 136 -8.90 11.80 6.88
N MET A 137 -9.32 12.90 6.27
CA MET A 137 -8.81 13.32 4.98
C MET A 137 -7.38 13.81 5.07
N ASP A 138 -7.01 14.52 6.13
CA ASP A 138 -5.63 14.91 6.41
C ASP A 138 -4.74 13.67 6.55
N SER A 139 -5.22 12.62 7.24
CA SER A 139 -4.48 11.36 7.35
C SER A 139 -4.27 10.69 5.98
N VAL A 140 -5.28 10.68 5.11
CA VAL A 140 -5.20 10.10 3.76
C VAL A 140 -4.28 10.94 2.86
N ASP A 141 -4.40 12.26 2.90
CA ASP A 141 -3.59 13.20 2.13
C ASP A 141 -2.12 13.10 2.53
N ASP A 142 -1.82 13.10 3.84
CA ASP A 142 -0.45 12.96 4.34
C ASP A 142 0.15 11.63 3.91
N TYR A 143 -0.59 10.53 4.08
CA TYR A 143 -0.12 9.21 3.65
C TYR A 143 0.16 9.15 2.15
N TYR A 144 -0.74 9.71 1.34
CA TYR A 144 -0.54 9.81 -0.10
C TYR A 144 0.70 10.64 -0.48
N VAL A 145 0.80 11.86 0.07
CA VAL A 145 1.83 12.86 -0.25
C VAL A 145 3.22 12.42 0.19
N HIS A 146 3.31 11.84 1.38
CA HIS A 146 4.57 11.57 2.08
C HIS A 146 5.02 10.11 2.05
N VAL A 147 4.12 9.17 1.75
CA VAL A 147 4.48 7.74 1.64
C VAL A 147 4.28 7.23 0.22
N LEU A 148 3.07 7.26 -0.30
CA LEU A 148 2.74 6.57 -1.55
C LEU A 148 3.43 7.22 -2.76
N ARG A 149 3.29 8.54 -2.89
CA ARG A 149 3.79 9.28 -4.04
C ARG A 149 5.32 9.25 -4.16
N PRO A 150 6.12 9.41 -3.08
CA PRO A 150 7.57 9.24 -3.15
C PRO A 150 7.99 7.85 -3.65
N LEU A 151 7.35 6.79 -3.15
CA LEU A 151 7.65 5.41 -3.56
C LEU A 151 7.35 5.18 -5.06
N ALA A 152 6.20 5.65 -5.53
CA ALA A 152 5.83 5.53 -6.95
C ALA A 152 6.82 6.27 -7.86
N ARG A 153 7.26 7.47 -7.45
CA ARG A 153 8.23 8.27 -8.20
C ARG A 153 9.59 7.59 -8.25
N GLU A 154 10.11 7.18 -7.09
CA GLU A 154 11.44 6.59 -6.98
C GLU A 154 11.53 5.26 -7.72
N PHE A 155 10.61 4.33 -7.46
CA PHE A 155 10.72 2.97 -7.95
C PHE A 155 10.10 2.75 -9.32
N TRP A 156 9.16 3.59 -9.75
CA TRP A 156 8.39 3.35 -10.96
C TRP A 156 8.39 4.52 -11.94
N ASN A 157 9.09 5.61 -11.62
CA ASN A 157 9.11 6.85 -12.41
C ASN A 157 7.68 7.31 -12.78
N ASP A 158 6.75 7.16 -11.84
CA ASP A 158 5.34 7.42 -12.02
C ASP A 158 4.86 8.39 -10.92
N SER A 159 3.74 9.05 -11.18
CA SER A 159 3.02 9.81 -10.19
C SER A 159 1.54 9.53 -10.37
N PHE A 160 0.84 9.23 -9.29
CA PHE A 160 -0.61 9.13 -9.33
C PHE A 160 -1.18 10.47 -9.80
N SER A 161 -2.05 10.46 -10.81
CA SER A 161 -2.69 11.66 -11.36
C SER A 161 -3.87 12.11 -10.49
N LEU A 162 -3.62 12.29 -9.20
CA LEU A 162 -4.65 12.65 -8.23
C LEU A 162 -4.67 14.16 -7.98
N PRO A 163 -5.83 14.83 -8.10
CA PRO A 163 -5.95 16.23 -7.75
C PRO A 163 -5.76 16.41 -6.25
N THR A 164 -4.90 17.35 -5.83
CA THR A 164 -4.76 17.69 -4.40
C THR A 164 -6.01 18.40 -3.90
N ARG A 165 -6.51 18.09 -2.69
CA ARG A 165 -7.72 18.71 -2.14
C ARG A 165 -7.67 20.25 -2.07
N LYS A 166 -6.47 20.85 -1.98
CA LYS A 166 -6.25 22.31 -2.10
C LYS A 166 -6.65 22.95 -3.45
N THR A 167 -6.99 22.14 -4.46
CA THR A 167 -7.54 22.63 -5.75
C THR A 167 -9.06 22.48 -5.86
N THR A 168 -9.71 21.90 -4.85
CA THR A 168 -11.15 21.63 -4.80
C THR A 168 -11.88 22.44 -3.71
N ASP A 169 -11.27 23.50 -3.18
CA ASP A 169 -11.95 24.54 -2.37
C ASP A 169 -12.88 25.41 -3.25
N LEU A 170 -13.70 24.77 -4.09
CA LEU A 170 -14.83 25.38 -4.75
C LEU A 170 -16.09 24.71 -4.21
N ASP A 171 -16.71 25.44 -3.29
CA ASP A 171 -18.15 25.47 -3.05
C ASP A 171 -18.79 24.20 -2.47
N TYR A 172 -18.59 23.96 -1.17
CA TYR A 172 -19.59 23.26 -0.38
C TYR A 172 -19.91 24.04 0.90
N VAL A 173 -21.09 24.69 0.88
CA VAL A 173 -21.75 25.26 2.06
C VAL A 173 -22.86 24.27 2.44
N PRO A 174 -22.80 23.61 3.61
CA PRO A 174 -23.90 22.76 4.06
C PRO A 174 -25.12 23.62 4.41
N GLU A 175 -26.30 23.25 3.91
CA GLU A 175 -27.60 23.72 4.41
C GLU A 175 -27.96 23.07 5.77
#